data_AF-A0A7C4JH28-F1
#
_entry.id   AF-A0A7C4JH28-F1
#
_cell.length_a   1.000
_cell.length_b   1.000
_cell.length_c   1.000
_cell.angle_alpha   90.00
_cell.angle_beta   90.00
_cell.angle_gamma   90.00
#
_symmetry.space_group_name_H-M   'P 1'
#
loop_
_entity.id
_entity.type
_entity.pdbx_description
1 polymer ?
#
loop_
_entity_poly.entity_id
_entity_poly.type
_entity_poly.pdbx_seq_one_letter_code
_entity_poly.pdbx_strand_id
1 'polypeptide(L)'
;MARIKAPQAWAITQGSPEVVVAVIDSGIDFSRPELAEVRWTNPNEILNGQDDDGNGYVDDLYGWDFRDNVPAHRRHTPLHHHGTAVAAVLAARAREVP
;
A
#
# COMPACT_ATOMS: atom_id res chain seq x y z
N MET A 1 14.03 -14.44 9.15
CA MET A 1 13.02 -15.47 8.80
C MET A 1 12.92 -16.61 9.81
N ALA A 2 14.00 -17.30 10.20
CA ALA A 2 13.93 -18.42 11.15
C ALA A 2 13.41 -18.04 12.55
N ARG A 3 13.76 -16.84 13.06
CA ARG A 3 13.32 -16.37 14.38
C ARG A 3 11.80 -16.24 14.54
N ILE A 4 11.10 -15.88 13.47
CA ILE A 4 9.63 -15.75 13.45
C ILE A 4 8.95 -16.97 12.82
N LYS A 5 9.72 -18.02 12.47
CA LYS A 5 9.23 -19.23 11.79
C LYS A 5 8.40 -18.92 10.52
N ALA A 6 8.78 -17.88 9.77
CA ALA A 6 8.06 -17.46 8.57
C ALA A 6 7.92 -18.56 7.50
N PRO A 7 8.97 -19.36 7.17
CA PRO A 7 8.82 -20.43 6.19
C PRO A 7 7.77 -21.49 6.57
N GLN A 8 7.66 -21.82 7.86
CA GLN A 8 6.64 -22.76 8.35
C GLN A 8 5.24 -22.15 8.26
N ALA A 9 5.09 -20.86 8.56
CA ALA A 9 3.82 -20.15 8.39
C ALA A 9 3.41 -20.07 6.91
N TRP A 10 4.36 -19.80 6.00
CA TRP A 10 4.11 -19.75 4.56
C TRP A 10 3.67 -21.09 3.96
N ALA A 11 4.00 -22.22 4.60
CA ALA A 11 3.47 -23.52 4.21
C ALA A 11 1.97 -23.69 4.55
N ILE A 12 1.42 -22.85 5.43
CA ILE A 12 -0.01 -22.81 5.78
C ILE A 12 -0.73 -21.75 4.93
N THR A 13 -0.19 -20.53 4.87
CA THR A 13 -0.73 -19.43 4.06
C THR A 13 0.34 -18.39 3.78
N GLN A 14 0.24 -17.75 2.60
CA GLN A 14 1.07 -16.60 2.23
C GLN A 14 0.29 -15.28 2.29
N GLY A 15 -0.92 -15.29 2.86
CA GLY A 15 -1.83 -14.15 2.93
C GLY A 15 -3.01 -14.26 1.98
N SER A 16 -3.90 -13.25 2.03
CA SER A 16 -5.08 -13.12 1.17
C SER A 16 -5.23 -11.65 0.77
N PRO A 17 -5.59 -11.33 -0.48
CA PRO A 17 -5.90 -9.96 -0.89
C PRO A 17 -7.13 -9.37 -0.18
N GLU A 18 -7.96 -10.21 0.46
CA GLU A 18 -9.10 -9.77 1.27
C GLU A 18 -8.66 -9.14 2.61
N VAL A 19 -7.44 -9.43 3.07
CA VAL A 19 -6.89 -8.82 4.29
C VAL A 19 -6.21 -7.51 3.92
N VAL A 20 -6.91 -6.41 4.15
CA VAL A 20 -6.39 -5.06 3.94
C VAL A 20 -5.71 -4.55 5.21
N VAL A 21 -4.48 -4.01 5.07
CA VAL A 21 -3.71 -3.43 6.16
C VAL A 21 -3.44 -1.95 5.86
N ALA A 22 -3.91 -1.05 6.72
CA ALA A 22 -3.61 0.37 6.62
C ALA A 22 -2.23 0.68 7.21
N VAL A 23 -1.41 1.42 6.46
CA VAL A 23 -0.11 1.93 6.92
C VAL A 23 -0.22 3.44 7.10
N ILE A 24 -0.30 3.89 8.35
CA ILE A 24 -0.32 5.31 8.69
C ILE A 24 1.13 5.74 8.96
N ASP A 25 1.78 6.29 7.94
CA ASP A 25 3.21 6.61 7.95
C ASP A 25 3.48 7.75 6.95
N SER A 26 4.73 7.92 6.50
CA SER A 26 5.14 8.91 5.51
C SER A 26 4.69 8.61 4.07
N GLY A 27 3.72 7.72 3.88
CA GLY A 27 3.25 7.18 2.61
C GLY A 27 4.11 6.04 2.05
N ILE A 28 3.64 5.45 0.94
CA ILE A 28 4.21 4.23 0.34
C ILE A 28 4.61 4.51 -1.11
N ASP A 29 5.83 4.12 -1.48
CA ASP A 29 6.28 4.22 -2.86
C ASP A 29 5.80 3.06 -3.72
N PHE A 30 4.60 3.20 -4.29
CA PHE A 30 4.04 2.21 -5.20
C PHE A 30 4.67 2.20 -6.61
N SER A 31 5.68 3.03 -6.88
CA SER A 31 6.49 2.87 -8.10
C SER A 31 7.43 1.66 -8.00
N ARG A 32 7.68 1.16 -6.78
CA ARG A 32 8.47 -0.04 -6.54
C ARG A 32 7.70 -1.28 -6.99
N PRO A 33 8.23 -2.07 -7.94
CA PRO A 33 7.48 -3.19 -8.51
C PRO A 33 7.03 -4.24 -7.49
N GLU A 34 7.80 -4.46 -6.43
CA GLU A 34 7.47 -5.38 -5.33
C GLU A 34 6.31 -4.91 -4.44
N LEU A 35 5.95 -3.63 -4.49
CA LEU A 35 4.83 -3.03 -3.75
C LEU A 35 3.63 -2.68 -4.63
N ALA A 36 3.86 -2.42 -5.93
CA ALA A 36 2.79 -2.10 -6.88
C ALA A 36 1.73 -3.20 -6.97
N GLU A 37 2.16 -4.46 -6.93
CA GLU A 37 1.30 -5.65 -7.09
C GLU A 37 0.44 -5.96 -5.85
N VAL A 38 0.78 -5.42 -4.68
CA VAL A 38 0.09 -5.67 -3.41
C VAL A 38 -0.65 -4.46 -2.87
N ARG A 39 -0.66 -3.37 -3.66
CA ARG A 39 -1.37 -2.15 -3.33
C ARG A 39 -2.87 -2.38 -3.30
N TRP A 40 -3.51 -1.96 -2.21
CA TRP A 40 -4.96 -1.88 -2.14
C TRP A 40 -5.47 -0.77 -3.06
N THR A 41 -6.58 -1.04 -3.75
CA THR A 41 -7.31 -0.08 -4.59
C THR A 41 -8.70 0.10 -4.01
N ASN A 42 -9.12 1.33 -3.77
CA ASN A 42 -10.48 1.63 -3.31
C ASN A 42 -11.47 1.19 -4.40
N PRO A 43 -12.30 0.15 -4.18
CA PRO A 43 -13.21 -0.35 -5.20
C PRO A 43 -14.39 0.60 -5.47
N ASN A 44 -14.59 1.60 -4.61
CA ASN A 44 -15.68 2.56 -4.72
C ASN A 44 -15.25 3.89 -5.37
N GLU A 45 -13.99 4.00 -5.80
CA GLU A 45 -13.42 5.21 -6.41
C GLU A 45 -13.01 4.97 -7.86
N ILE A 46 -13.20 5.99 -8.70
CA ILE A 46 -12.60 6.09 -10.02
C ILE A 46 -11.89 7.44 -10.17
N LEU A 47 -10.82 7.49 -10.96
CA LEU A 47 -10.04 8.72 -11.14
C LEU A 47 -10.80 9.71 -12.05
N ASN A 48 -11.76 10.45 -11.49
CA ASN A 48 -12.66 11.35 -12.21
C ASN A 48 -12.70 12.78 -11.62
N GLY A 49 -11.93 13.06 -10.56
CA GLY A 49 -11.90 14.35 -9.88
C GLY A 49 -13.05 14.58 -8.90
N GLN A 50 -13.79 13.53 -8.52
CA GLN A 50 -14.88 13.53 -7.56
C GLN A 50 -14.57 12.58 -6.40
N ASP A 51 -15.34 12.72 -5.34
CA ASP A 51 -15.40 11.77 -4.22
C ASP A 51 -16.59 10.86 -4.52
N ASP A 52 -16.32 9.67 -5.07
CA ASP A 52 -17.34 8.77 -5.59
C ASP A 52 -18.02 7.98 -4.45
N ASP A 53 -17.29 7.72 -3.37
CA ASP A 53 -17.78 6.96 -2.22
C ASP A 53 -18.31 7.85 -1.06
N GLY A 54 -18.11 9.17 -1.14
CA GLY A 54 -18.62 10.16 -0.21
C GLY A 54 -17.89 10.17 1.13
N ASN A 55 -16.64 9.69 1.18
CA ASN A 55 -15.84 9.59 2.39
C ASN A 55 -15.13 10.91 2.77
N GLY A 56 -15.20 11.93 1.90
CA GLY A 56 -14.59 13.25 2.06
C GLY A 56 -13.24 13.41 1.36
N TYR A 57 -12.77 12.41 0.61
CA TYR A 57 -11.45 12.36 -0.02
C TYR A 57 -11.54 12.09 -1.53
N VAL A 58 -11.53 13.16 -2.31
CA VAL A 58 -11.59 13.11 -3.79
C VAL A 58 -10.45 12.25 -4.37
N ASP A 59 -10.77 11.26 -5.21
CA ASP A 59 -9.84 10.37 -5.91
C ASP A 59 -8.87 9.59 -4.99
N ASP A 60 -9.29 9.16 -3.78
CA ASP A 60 -8.43 8.46 -2.81
C ASP A 60 -8.15 6.97 -3.14
N LEU A 61 -7.95 6.70 -4.44
CA LEU A 61 -7.85 5.37 -5.05
C LEU A 61 -6.85 4.41 -4.38
N TYR A 62 -5.77 4.92 -3.79
CA TYR A 62 -4.75 4.11 -3.09
C TYR A 62 -4.52 4.58 -1.65
N GLY A 63 -5.47 5.32 -1.09
CA GLY A 63 -5.38 6.01 0.19
C GLY A 63 -5.11 7.51 0.06
N TRP A 64 -4.87 8.15 1.21
CA TRP A 64 -4.85 9.59 1.36
C TRP A 64 -3.56 10.12 2.02
N ASP A 65 -3.06 11.26 1.55
CA ASP A 65 -2.02 12.05 2.23
C ASP A 65 -2.68 13.15 3.07
N PHE A 66 -2.78 12.90 4.38
CA PHE A 66 -3.33 13.86 5.35
C PHE A 66 -2.46 15.08 5.60
N ARG A 67 -1.16 15.04 5.29
CA ARG A 67 -0.26 16.18 5.48
C ARG A 67 -0.53 17.24 4.40
N ASP A 68 -0.64 16.79 3.15
CA ASP A 68 -0.81 17.68 2.00
C ASP A 68 -2.29 17.81 1.57
N ASN A 69 -3.19 17.05 2.18
CA ASN A 69 -4.63 16.99 1.90
C ASN A 69 -4.94 16.66 0.43
N VAL A 70 -4.33 15.58 -0.06
CA VAL A 70 -4.47 15.09 -1.45
C VAL A 70 -4.43 13.56 -1.50
N PRO A 71 -4.87 12.94 -2.61
CA PRO A 71 -4.70 11.49 -2.82
C PRO A 71 -3.25 11.06 -2.67
N ALA A 72 -3.02 9.88 -2.06
CA ALA A 72 -1.66 9.38 -1.79
C ALA A 72 -0.81 9.17 -3.06
N HIS A 73 -1.45 9.04 -4.23
CA HIS A 73 -0.74 8.95 -5.52
C HIS A 73 -0.25 10.30 -6.05
N ARG A 74 -0.80 11.42 -5.55
CA ARG A 74 -0.36 12.78 -5.86
C ARG A 74 0.66 13.23 -4.82
N ARG A 75 1.89 13.45 -5.26
CA ARG A 75 3.00 13.82 -4.37
C ARG A 75 3.29 15.31 -4.49
N HIS A 76 2.91 16.09 -3.47
CA HIS A 76 3.28 17.49 -3.36
C HIS A 76 4.57 17.65 -2.56
N THR A 77 4.64 17.05 -1.38
CA THR A 77 5.86 16.98 -0.57
C THR A 77 6.62 15.68 -0.86
N PRO A 78 7.97 15.70 -0.92
CA PRO A 78 8.77 14.49 -1.13
C PRO A 78 8.43 13.37 -0.14
N LEU A 79 8.32 12.16 -0.67
CA LEU A 79 8.04 10.96 0.13
C LEU A 79 9.26 10.59 0.97
N HIS A 80 9.06 10.35 2.27
CA HIS A 80 10.10 9.77 3.11
C HIS A 80 10.08 8.23 2.98
N HIS A 81 11.24 7.60 3.10
CA HIS A 81 11.41 6.16 2.82
C HIS A 81 10.82 5.24 3.90
N HIS A 82 10.52 5.77 5.09
CA HIS A 82 10.09 4.99 6.27
C HIS A 82 8.82 4.18 6.00
N GLY A 83 7.74 4.81 5.54
CA GLY A 83 6.49 4.10 5.26
C GLY A 83 6.62 3.05 4.15
N THR A 84 7.48 3.29 3.18
CA THR A 84 7.81 2.29 2.13
C THR A 84 8.54 1.09 2.71
N ALA A 85 9.49 1.30 3.64
CA ALA A 85 10.20 0.21 4.30
C ALA A 85 9.27 -0.62 5.20
N VAL A 86 8.36 0.04 5.93
CA VAL A 86 7.33 -0.63 6.73
C VAL A 86 6.42 -1.48 5.84
N ALA A 87 5.91 -0.91 4.75
CA ALA A 87 5.07 -1.63 3.78
C ALA A 87 5.80 -2.84 3.16
N ALA A 88 7.10 -2.72 2.89
CA ALA A 88 7.89 -3.82 2.34
C ALA A 88 8.05 -4.98 3.32
N VAL A 89 8.20 -4.71 4.62
CA VAL A 89 8.22 -5.77 5.65
C VAL A 89 6.88 -6.50 5.73
N LEU A 90 5.77 -5.78 5.51
CA LEU A 90 4.42 -6.34 5.56
C LEU A 90 4.10 -7.21 4.34
N ALA A 91 4.36 -6.70 3.13
CA ALA A 91 3.68 -7.22 1.95
C ALA A 91 4.54 -7.28 0.67
N ALA A 92 5.83 -6.96 0.70
CA ALA A 92 6.64 -7.01 -0.52
C ALA A 92 6.55 -8.39 -1.20
N ARG A 93 6.21 -8.39 -2.49
CA ARG A 93 6.24 -9.61 -3.30
C ARG A 93 7.68 -10.10 -3.44
N ALA A 94 7.92 -11.35 -3.04
CA ALA A 94 9.17 -12.02 -3.38
C ALA A 94 9.23 -12.19 -4.90
N ARG A 95 10.32 -11.72 -5.52
CA ARG A 95 10.62 -12.01 -6.93
C ARG A 95 11.60 -13.16 -6.98
N GLU A 96 11.32 -14.16 -7.81
CA GLU A 96 12.35 -15.10 -8.23
C GLU A 96 13.36 -14.31 -9.05
N VAL A 97 14.62 -14.32 -8.61
CA VAL A 97 15.73 -13.88 -9.45
C VAL A 97 16.01 -15.05 -10.40
N PRO A 98 15.94 -14.85 -11.73
CA PRO A 98 16.26 -15.91 -12.69
C PRO A 98 17.70 -16.42 -12.54
#